data_AF-A0A7S0JD60-F1
#
_entry.id   AF-A0A7S0JD60-F1
#
_cell.length_a   1.000
_cell.length_b   1.000
_cell.length_c   1.000
_cell.angle_alpha   90.00
_cell.angle_beta   90.00
_cell.angle_gamma   90.00
#
_symmetry.space_group_name_H-M   'P 1'
#
loop_
_entity.id
_entity.type
_entity.pdbx_description
1 polymer ?
#
loop_
_entity_poly.entity_id
_entity_poly.type
_entity_poly.pdbx_seq_one_letter_code
_entity_poly.pdbx_strand_id
1 'polypeptide(L)'
;AQHHATSGHAICLDAVSKAMHCYECDDWVLSEHAWLRALRSDMEAAERIPPQADEANRDRLPASTLHPLGCTGLRNLGNTCYMNAVVQSLSHCAGFRRYFR
;
A
#
# COMPACT_ATOMS: atom_id res chain seq x y z
N ALA A 1 -6.19 22.71 -4.01
CA ALA A 1 -7.00 23.91 -3.71
C ALA A 1 -8.50 23.76 -4.02
N GLN A 2 -8.92 23.35 -5.23
CA GLN A 2 -10.37 23.28 -5.56
C GLN A 2 -11.18 22.36 -4.63
N HIS A 3 -10.67 21.16 -4.31
CA HIS A 3 -11.33 20.23 -3.36
C HIS A 3 -11.56 20.87 -1.98
N HIS A 4 -10.54 21.55 -1.44
CA HIS A 4 -10.64 22.29 -0.19
C HIS A 4 -11.77 23.31 -0.24
N ALA A 5 -11.84 24.14 -1.29
CA ALA A 5 -12.88 25.15 -1.43
C ALA A 5 -14.30 24.57 -1.53
N THR A 6 -14.46 23.38 -2.13
CA THR A 6 -15.78 22.76 -2.32
C THR A 6 -16.24 21.91 -1.14
N SER A 7 -15.32 21.28 -0.40
CA SER A 7 -15.66 20.33 0.66
C SER A 7 -15.29 20.78 2.08
N GLY A 8 -14.54 21.88 2.22
CA GLY A 8 -14.01 22.34 3.50
C GLY A 8 -12.90 21.46 4.09
N HIS A 9 -12.33 20.55 3.30
CA HIS A 9 -11.21 19.71 3.77
C HIS A 9 -9.89 20.49 3.63
N ALA A 10 -9.44 21.08 4.72
CA ALA A 10 -8.27 21.97 4.76
C ALA A 10 -6.91 21.25 4.66
N ILE A 11 -6.85 19.96 4.98
CA ILE A 11 -5.60 19.20 5.06
C ILE A 11 -5.46 18.24 3.88
N CYS A 12 -4.27 18.19 3.28
CA CYS A 12 -3.89 17.11 2.36
C CYS A 12 -2.51 16.55 2.71
N LEU A 13 -2.28 15.30 2.30
CA LEU A 13 -1.00 14.63 2.40
C LEU A 13 -0.46 14.37 0.98
N ASP A 14 0.79 14.71 0.74
CA ASP A 14 1.48 14.35 -0.49
C ASP A 14 1.80 12.85 -0.49
N ALA A 15 1.39 12.15 -1.54
CA ALA A 15 1.51 10.69 -1.59
C ALA A 15 2.97 10.21 -1.68
N VAL A 16 3.92 11.06 -2.08
CA VAL A 16 5.33 10.66 -2.27
C VAL A 16 6.15 11.02 -1.03
N SER A 17 6.23 12.30 -0.71
CA SER A 17 7.00 12.85 0.42
C SER A 17 6.36 12.60 1.78
N LYS A 18 5.07 12.24 1.82
CA LYS A 18 4.25 12.16 3.04
C LYS A 18 4.21 13.48 3.82
N ALA A 19 4.55 14.60 3.16
CA ALA A 19 4.42 15.93 3.71
C ALA A 19 2.95 16.33 3.77
N MET A 20 2.58 17.05 4.82
CA MET A 20 1.20 17.47 5.06
C MET A 20 1.08 18.98 4.85
N HIS A 21 0.08 19.41 4.08
CA HIS A 21 -0.18 20.81 3.81
C HIS A 21 -1.55 21.21 4.36
N CYS A 22 -1.63 22.41 4.94
CA CYS A 22 -2.88 23.03 5.37
C CYS A 22 -3.23 24.20 4.45
N TYR A 23 -4.35 24.11 3.74
CA TYR A 23 -4.83 25.14 2.83
C TYR A 23 -5.46 26.35 3.54
N GLU A 24 -5.84 26.25 4.81
CA GLU A 24 -6.33 27.40 5.59
C GLU A 24 -5.17 28.26 6.10
N CYS A 25 -4.07 27.62 6.52
CA CYS A 25 -2.86 28.30 6.94
C CYS A 25 -1.97 28.72 5.76
N ASP A 26 -2.20 28.14 4.59
CA ASP A 26 -1.35 28.25 3.40
C ASP A 26 0.12 27.87 3.71
N ASP A 27 0.31 26.79 4.48
CA ASP A 27 1.64 26.36 4.95
C ASP A 27 1.71 24.83 5.20
N TRP A 28 2.94 24.33 5.30
CA TRP A 28 3.25 22.96 5.63
C TRP A 28 3.09 22.68 7.13
N VAL A 29 2.45 21.56 7.43
CA VAL A 29 2.28 21.07 8.79
C VAL A 29 3.56 20.36 9.22
N LEU A 30 4.33 21.03 10.08
CA LEU A 30 5.57 20.50 10.69
C LEU A 30 5.32 19.67 11.96
N SER A 31 4.05 19.46 12.34
CA SER A 31 3.69 18.72 13.54
C SER A 31 4.16 17.26 13.46
N GLU A 32 4.64 16.77 14.59
CA GLU A 32 5.13 15.39 14.78
C GLU A 32 4.24 14.61 15.75
N HIS A 33 2.94 14.93 15.74
CA HIS A 33 1.96 14.27 16.60
C HIS A 33 1.91 12.76 16.31
N ALA A 34 1.65 11.96 17.35
CA ALA A 34 1.76 10.49 17.29
C ALA A 34 0.91 9.86 16.16
N TRP A 35 -0.31 10.35 15.95
CA TRP A 35 -1.19 9.86 14.86
C TRP A 35 -0.61 10.15 13.48
N LEU A 36 0.04 11.29 13.28
CA LEU A 36 0.61 11.67 11.98
C LEU A 36 1.84 10.83 11.67
N ARG A 37 2.68 10.58 12.68
CA ARG A 37 3.80 9.64 12.56
C ARG A 37 3.33 8.23 12.23
N ALA A 38 2.27 7.75 12.90
CA ALA A 38 1.68 6.44 12.61
C ALA A 38 1.16 6.37 11.17
N LEU A 39 0.40 7.38 10.72
CA LEU A 39 -0.12 7.44 9.35
C LEU A 39 1.00 7.43 8.30
N ARG A 40 2.07 8.22 8.50
CA ARG A 40 3.23 8.22 7.59
C ARG A 40 3.90 6.85 7.55
N SER A 41 4.10 6.22 8.70
CA SER A 41 4.66 4.87 8.81
C SER A 41 3.81 3.83 8.09
N ASP A 42 2.49 3.89 8.20
CA ASP A 42 1.57 2.97 7.52
C ASP A 42 1.64 3.13 6.01
N MET A 43 1.72 4.37 5.51
CA MET A 43 1.88 4.63 4.08
C MET A 43 3.22 4.14 3.54
N GLU A 44 4.31 4.34 4.27
CA GLU A 44 5.61 3.76 3.91
C GLU A 44 5.58 2.23 3.91
N ALA A 45 4.93 1.63 4.91
CA ALA A 45 4.79 0.18 5.00
C ALA A 45 3.97 -0.38 3.83
N ALA A 46 2.95 0.33 3.37
CA ALA A 46 2.16 -0.05 2.21
C ALA A 46 2.94 0.00 0.89
N GLU A 47 3.97 0.85 0.79
CA GLU A 47 4.86 0.94 -0.37
C GLU A 47 5.99 -0.09 -0.34
N ARG A 48 6.34 -0.59 0.86
CA ARG A 48 7.34 -1.64 1.01
C ARG A 48 6.77 -2.98 0.56
N ILE A 49 7.55 -3.71 -0.22
CA ILE A 49 7.24 -5.11 -0.55
C ILE A 49 7.56 -5.95 0.70
N PRO A 50 6.59 -6.67 1.29
CA PRO A 50 6.84 -7.43 2.51
C PRO A 50 7.90 -8.53 2.28
N PRO A 51 8.77 -8.80 3.28
CA PRO A 51 9.70 -9.92 3.21
C PRO A 51 8.93 -11.23 3.02
N GLN A 52 9.48 -12.17 2.26
CA GLN A 52 8.85 -13.49 2.15
C GLN A 52 8.80 -14.14 3.53
N ALA A 53 7.63 -14.65 3.93
CA ALA A 53 7.62 -15.77 4.85
C ALA A 53 8.36 -16.91 4.15
N ASP A 54 9.44 -17.40 4.76
CA ASP A 54 10.21 -18.51 4.22
C ASP A 54 9.27 -19.64 3.82
N GLU A 55 9.31 -20.05 2.56
CA GLU A 55 8.46 -21.12 2.04
C GLU A 55 8.67 -22.43 2.83
N ALA A 56 9.84 -22.59 3.47
CA ALA A 56 10.19 -23.69 4.37
C ALA A 56 9.43 -23.72 5.72
N ASN A 57 8.80 -22.61 6.14
CA ASN A 57 8.07 -22.52 7.42
C ASN A 57 6.54 -22.52 7.24
N ARG A 58 6.05 -22.73 6.01
CA ARG A 58 4.63 -22.72 5.67
C ARG A 58 3.84 -23.89 6.27
N ASP A 59 4.51 -25.02 6.52
CA ASP A 59 3.90 -26.23 7.11
C ASP A 59 3.70 -26.16 8.64
N ARG A 60 4.22 -25.13 9.32
CA ARG A 60 4.18 -25.04 10.80
C ARG A 60 3.16 -24.03 11.33
N LEU A 61 2.52 -23.26 10.46
CA LEU A 61 1.62 -22.17 10.84
C LEU A 61 0.15 -22.59 10.61
N PRO A 62 -0.77 -22.31 11.55
CA PRO A 62 -2.17 -22.71 11.42
C PRO A 62 -2.80 -22.09 10.16
N ALA A 63 -3.42 -22.95 9.35
CA ALA A 63 -3.99 -22.66 8.03
C ALA A 63 -4.95 -21.44 8.00
N SER A 64 -5.49 -21.04 9.14
CA SER A 64 -6.43 -19.92 9.31
C SER A 64 -5.77 -18.53 9.34
N THR A 65 -4.43 -18.43 9.39
CA THR A 65 -3.73 -17.13 9.57
C THR A 65 -2.76 -16.76 8.45
N LEU A 66 -2.62 -17.59 7.43
CA LEU A 66 -1.69 -17.35 6.32
C LEU A 66 -2.41 -17.46 4.99
N HIS A 67 -2.91 -16.35 4.46
CA HIS A 67 -2.77 -16.20 3.02
C HIS A 67 -1.30 -15.92 2.74
N PRO A 68 -0.60 -16.80 2.00
CA PRO A 68 0.77 -16.54 1.60
C PRO A 68 0.82 -15.20 0.87
N LEU A 69 1.86 -14.41 1.14
CA LEU A 69 2.09 -13.17 0.40
C LEU A 69 2.13 -13.47 -1.11
N GLY A 70 1.33 -12.74 -1.88
CA GLY A 70 1.16 -12.96 -3.32
C GLY A 70 0.07 -13.97 -3.70
N CYS A 71 -0.56 -14.66 -2.74
CA CYS A 71 -1.75 -15.50 -2.95
C CYS A 71 -3.03 -14.77 -2.52
N THR A 72 -3.19 -13.51 -2.96
CA THR A 72 -4.41 -12.72 -2.75
C THR A 72 -5.09 -12.44 -4.07
N GLY A 73 -6.43 -12.42 -4.07
CA GLY A 73 -7.22 -12.11 -5.25
C GLY A 73 -7.11 -10.64 -5.65
N LEU A 74 -7.03 -10.36 -6.95
CA LEU A 74 -7.14 -9.01 -7.48
C LEU A 74 -8.61 -8.68 -7.72
N ARG A 75 -9.06 -7.51 -7.25
CA ARG A 75 -10.43 -7.05 -7.50
C ARG A 75 -10.65 -6.93 -9.00
N ASN A 76 -11.72 -7.55 -9.50
CA ASN A 76 -12.12 -7.35 -10.88
C ASN A 76 -12.89 -6.02 -10.99
N LEU A 77 -12.37 -5.08 -11.77
CA LEU A 77 -12.98 -3.79 -12.06
C LEU A 77 -13.76 -3.82 -13.40
N GLY A 78 -14.23 -5.00 -13.82
CA GLY A 78 -14.99 -5.23 -15.05
C GLY A 78 -14.26 -6.16 -16.01
N ASN A 79 -13.68 -5.60 -17.07
CA ASN A 79 -12.90 -6.36 -18.06
C ASN A 79 -11.46 -6.60 -17.62
N THR A 80 -11.12 -6.51 -16.33
CA THR A 80 -9.73 -6.67 -15.86
C THR A 80 -9.35 -8.12 -15.57
N CYS A 81 -10.27 -9.08 -15.70
CA CYS A 81 -10.02 -10.48 -15.36
C CYS A 81 -8.84 -11.09 -16.15
N TYR A 82 -8.66 -10.71 -17.42
CA TYR A 82 -7.53 -11.19 -18.21
C TYR A 82 -6.19 -10.66 -17.67
N MET A 83 -6.12 -9.36 -17.33
CA MET A 83 -4.93 -8.77 -16.73
C MET A 83 -4.65 -9.38 -15.36
N ASN A 84 -5.70 -9.58 -14.54
CA ASN A 84 -5.59 -10.18 -13.23
C ASN A 84 -4.97 -11.59 -13.33
N ALA A 85 -5.38 -12.40 -14.31
CA ALA A 85 -4.79 -13.71 -14.55
C ALA A 85 -3.31 -13.64 -14.98
N VAL A 86 -2.94 -12.69 -15.85
CA VAL A 86 -1.54 -12.47 -16.26
C VAL A 86 -0.67 -12.06 -15.08
N VAL A 87 -1.09 -11.07 -14.28
CA VAL A 87 -0.34 -10.58 -13.12
C VAL A 87 -0.14 -11.69 -12.08
N GLN A 88 -1.18 -12.48 -11.80
CA GLN A 88 -1.08 -13.62 -10.88
C GLN A 88 -0.16 -14.73 -11.41
N SER A 89 -0.16 -14.99 -12.73
CA SER A 89 0.74 -15.97 -13.33
C SER A 89 2.20 -15.53 -13.22
N LEU A 90 2.49 -14.26 -13.54
CA LEU A 90 3.85 -13.71 -13.46
C LEU A 90 4.37 -13.60 -12.02
N SER A 91 3.50 -13.23 -11.06
CA SER A 91 3.89 -13.14 -9.65
C SER A 91 4.26 -14.50 -9.04
N HIS A 92 3.80 -15.61 -9.64
CA HIS A 92 4.16 -16.97 -9.25
C HIS A 92 5.43 -17.50 -9.94
N CYS A 93 5.97 -16.78 -10.94
CA CYS A 93 7.25 -17.12 -11.55
C CYS A 93 8.40 -16.64 -10.65
N ALA A 94 9.18 -17.56 -10.07
CA ALA A 94 10.22 -17.24 -9.09
C ALA A 94 11.23 -16.17 -9.57
N GLY A 95 11.67 -16.23 -10.84
CA GLY A 95 12.61 -15.24 -11.41
C GLY A 95 12.00 -13.84 -11.53
N PHE A 96 10.76 -13.75 -12.01
CA PHE A 96 10.03 -12.48 -12.12
C PHE A 96 9.73 -11.89 -10.74
N ARG A 97 9.25 -12.73 -9.81
CA ARG A 97 9.00 -12.40 -8.40
C ARG A 97 10.24 -11.88 -7.68
N ARG A 98 11.43 -12.39 -8.02
CA ARG A 98 12.70 -11.96 -7.42
C ARG A 98 13.20 -10.64 -8.04
N TYR A 99 12.94 -10.40 -9.32
CA TYR A 99 13.38 -9.19 -10.01
C TYR A 99 12.62 -7.93 -9.57
N PHE A 100 11.29 -8.03 -9.42
CA PHE A 100 10.43 -6.91 -9.02
C PHE A 100 10.26 -6.74 -7.50
N ARG A 101 11.12 -7.39 -6.71
CA ARG A 101 11.18 -7.22 -5.26
C ARG A 101 12.12 -6.08 -4.87
#